data_AF-A0A352VHF5-F1
#
_entry.id   AF-A0A352VHF5-F1
#
_cell.length_a   1.000
_cell.length_b   1.000
_cell.length_c   1.000
_cell.angle_alpha   90.00
_cell.angle_beta   90.00
_cell.angle_gamma   90.00
#
_symmetry.space_group_name_H-M   'P 1'
#
loop_
_entity.id
_entity.type
_entity.pdbx_description
1 polymer ?
#
loop_
_entity_poly.entity_id
_entity_poly.type
_entity_poly.pdbx_seq_one_letter_code
_entity_poly.pdbx_strand_id
1 'polypeptide(L)' 'MAEPGSADRPPRLLLIGGGTSVGKTTLAKAVAHELGFTRIVSTDTIREVLRAASGPDAPAALNRS' A
#
# COMPACT_ATOMS: atom_id res chain seq x y z
N MET A 1 0.09 -24.90 -27.09
CA MET A 1 0.14 -25.03 -25.62
C MET A 1 0.21 -23.61 -25.09
N ALA A 2 -0.92 -23.03 -24.69
CA ALA A 2 -0.96 -21.65 -24.21
C ALA A 2 -0.42 -21.64 -22.78
N GLU A 3 0.66 -20.89 -22.55
CA GLU A 3 1.09 -20.50 -21.21
C GLU A 3 -0.13 -19.97 -20.45
N PRO A 4 -0.45 -20.46 -19.24
CA PRO A 4 -1.57 -19.92 -18.47
C PRO A 4 -1.32 -18.43 -18.27
N GLY A 5 -2.10 -17.63 -19.00
CA GLY A 5 -2.04 -16.18 -18.93
C GLY A 5 -2.24 -15.73 -17.48
N SER A 6 -1.59 -14.64 -17.11
CA SER A 6 -1.56 -14.06 -15.76
C SER A 6 -2.93 -13.75 -15.12
N ALA A 7 -4.04 -14.10 -15.77
CA ALA A 7 -5.41 -13.90 -15.31
C ALA A 7 -5.83 -14.84 -14.16
N ASP A 8 -5.13 -15.96 -13.95
CA ASP A 8 -5.45 -16.89 -12.86
C ASP A 8 -4.70 -16.58 -11.54
N ARG A 9 -3.72 -15.66 -11.57
CA ARG A 9 -2.99 -15.29 -10.36
C ARG A 9 -3.74 -14.19 -9.61
N PRO A 10 -4.18 -14.44 -8.37
CA PRO A 10 -4.85 -13.40 -7.58
C PRO A 10 -3.91 -12.21 -7.35
N PRO A 11 -4.46 -10.98 -7.25
CA PRO A 11 -3.67 -9.79 -6.98
C PRO A 11 -2.89 -9.95 -5.68
N ARG A 12 -1.61 -9.55 -5.71
CA ARG A 12 -0.72 -9.63 -4.55
C ARG A 12 -0.80 -8.33 -3.74
N LEU A 13 -0.82 -8.43 -2.41
CA LEU A 13 -0.71 -7.31 -1.50
C LEU A 13 0.56 -7.46 -0.64
N LEU A 14 1.35 -6.41 -0.56
CA LEU A 14 2.53 -6.32 0.30
C LEU A 14 2.37 -5.12 1.24
N LEU A 15 2.52 -5.35 2.55
CA LEU A 15 2.48 -4.32 3.58
C LEU A 15 3.88 -4.18 4.20
N ILE A 16 4.41 -2.96 4.22
CA ILE A 16 5.73 -2.66 4.79
C ILE A 16 5.55 -1.70 5.97
N GLY A 17 5.81 -2.19 7.18
CA GLY A 17 5.70 -1.45 8.45
C GLY A 17 7.05 -1.21 9.12
N GLY A 18 7.05 -0.43 10.21
CA GLY A 18 8.26 -0.10 11.00
C GLY A 18 8.33 1.36 11.44
N GLY A 19 9.33 1.70 12.27
CA GLY A 19 9.53 3.05 12.83
C GLY A 19 9.87 4.14 11.81
N THR A 20 9.93 5.40 12.23
CA THR A 20 10.34 6.52 11.37
C THR A 20 11.81 6.35 10.93
N SER A 21 12.13 6.81 9.72
CA SER A 21 13.50 6.79 9.16
C SER A 21 14.19 5.43 8.95
N VAL A 22 13.48 4.29 9.09
CA VAL A 22 14.08 2.94 8.89
C VAL A 22 14.19 2.50 7.42
N GLY A 23 13.91 3.38 6.45
CA GLY A 23 14.05 3.07 5.02
C GLY A 23 12.87 2.32 4.37
N LYS A 24 11.69 2.26 5.00
CA LYS A 24 10.50 1.56 4.47
C LYS A 24 10.13 1.96 3.05
N THR A 25 10.09 3.26 2.77
CA THR A 25 9.73 3.78 1.43
C THR A 25 10.77 3.42 0.39
N THR A 26 12.05 3.40 0.77
CA THR A 26 13.16 2.99 -0.09
C THR A 26 13.03 1.51 -0.43
N LEU A 27 12.81 0.65 0.57
CA LEU A 27 12.59 -0.78 0.36
C LEU A 27 11.34 -1.05 -0.48
N ALA A 28 10.23 -0.36 -0.20
CA ALA A 28 8.98 -0.51 -0.94
C ALA A 28 9.16 -0.25 -2.44
N LYS A 29 9.90 0.80 -2.80
CA LYS A 29 10.19 1.13 -4.20
C LYS A 29 11.05 0.06 -4.87
N ALA A 30 12.11 -0.39 -4.20
CA ALA A 30 12.97 -1.44 -4.73
C ALA A 30 12.19 -2.75 -4.94
N VAL A 31 11.45 -3.20 -3.91
CA VAL A 31 10.66 -4.44 -3.98
C VAL A 31 9.55 -4.35 -5.03
N ALA A 32 8.89 -3.19 -5.17
CA ALA A 32 7.86 -3.01 -6.17
C ALA A 32 8.41 -3.12 -7.60
N HIS A 33 9.59 -2.54 -7.86
CA HIS A 33 10.29 -2.67 -9.13
C HIS A 33 10.66 -4.14 -9.42
N GLU A 34 11.33 -4.79 -8.47
CA GLU A 34 11.84 -6.17 -8.65
C GLU A 34 10.71 -7.21 -8.77
N LEU A 35 9.60 -7.01 -8.06
CA LEU A 35 8.49 -7.97 -8.04
C LEU A 35 7.34 -7.62 -9.02
N GLY A 36 7.51 -6.58 -9.84
CA GLY A 36 6.54 -6.18 -10.86
C GLY A 36 5.24 -5.62 -10.30
N PHE A 37 5.25 -4.94 -9.16
CA PHE A 37 4.07 -4.27 -8.63
C PHE A 37 3.78 -3.01 -9.46
N THR A 38 2.56 -2.92 -9.99
CA THR A 38 2.12 -1.79 -10.81
C THR A 38 1.68 -0.58 -9.99
N ARG A 39 1.49 -0.74 -8.67
CA ARG A 39 1.00 0.30 -7.77
C ARG A 39 1.72 0.24 -6.44
N ILE A 40 2.08 1.43 -5.95
CA ILE A 40 2.62 1.65 -4.61
C ILE A 40 1.81 2.80 -4.01
N VAL A 41 1.24 2.60 -2.83
CA VAL A 41 0.48 3.63 -2.11
C VAL A 41 0.95 3.67 -0.67
N SER A 42 1.23 4.86 -0.16
CA SER A 42 1.61 5.01 1.25
C SER A 42 0.36 4.97 2.14
N THR A 43 0.55 4.46 3.37
CA THR A 43 -0.55 4.40 4.34
C THR A 43 -0.99 5.79 4.81
N ASP A 44 -0.11 6.79 4.80
CA ASP A 44 -0.46 8.19 5.07
C ASP A 44 -1.49 8.73 4.06
N THR A 45 -1.26 8.48 2.77
CA THR A 45 -2.14 8.90 1.68
C THR A 45 -3.52 8.26 1.83
N ILE A 46 -3.57 6.97 2.18
CA ILE A 46 -4.84 6.28 2.45
C ILE A 46 -5.53 6.91 3.67
N ARG A 47 -4.79 7.17 4.75
CA ARG A 47 -5.35 7.84 5.95
C ARG A 47 -5.92 9.21 5.61
N GLU A 48 -5.27 9.98 4.74
CA GLU A 48 -5.71 11.31 4.33
C GLU A 48 -7.00 11.27 3.50
N VAL A 49 -7.07 10.39 2.50
CA VAL A 49 -8.29 10.19 1.71
C VAL A 49 -9.45 9.74 2.61
N LEU A 50 -9.19 8.83 3.54
CA LEU A 50 -10.20 8.38 4.49
C LEU A 50 -10.64 9.50 5.43
N ARG A 51 -9.73 10.34 5.94
CA ARG A 51 -10.10 11.53 6.75
C ARG A 51 -10.97 12.50 5.97
N ALA A 52 -10.62 12.78 4.72
CA ALA A 52 -11.36 13.72 3.88
C ALA A 52 -12.77 13.20 3.49
N ALA A 53 -12.92 11.88 3.32
CA ALA A 53 -14.18 11.26 2.99
C ALA A 53 -15.06 10.93 4.20
N SER A 54 -14.51 10.98 5.42
CA SER A 54 -15.24 10.61 6.64
C SER A 54 -16.03 11.78 7.23
N GLY A 55 -17.23 11.47 7.72
CA GLY A 55 -18.07 12.39 8.48
C GLY A 55 -17.66 12.50 9.95
N PRO A 56 -18.50 13.15 10.80
CA PRO A 56 -18.20 13.40 12.21
C PRO A 56 -17.95 12.13 13.05
N ASP A 57 -18.42 10.97 12.62
CA ASP A 57 -18.22 9.67 13.29
C ASP A 57 -16.94 8.93 12.86
N ALA A 58 -15.97 9.64 12.29
CA ALA A 58 -14.72 9.05 11.83
C ALA A 58 -13.95 8.37 12.98
N PRO A 59 -13.42 7.15 12.78
CA PRO A 59 -12.64 6.48 13.82
C PRO A 59 -11.37 7.28 14.14
N ALA A 60 -11.10 7.49 15.44
CA ALA A 60 -9.96 8.28 15.92
C ALA A 60 -8.58 7.74 15.44
N ALA A 61 -8.51 6.48 14.99
CA ALA A 61 -7.33 5.90 14.40
C ALA A 61 -6.86 6.62 13.12
N LEU A 62 -7.78 7.23 12.36
CA LEU A 62 -7.45 7.98 11.15
C LEU A 62 -6.62 9.23 11.43
N ASN A 63 -6.66 9.76 12.66
CA ASN A 63 -5.95 10.97 13.05
C ASN A 63 -4.55 10.70 13.61
N ARG A 64 -4.13 9.44 13.69
CA ARG A 64 -2.81 9.05 14.21
C ARG A 64 -1.78 9.00 13.08
N SER A 65 -0.56 9.38 13.41
CA SER A 65 0.59 9.43 12.50
C SER A 65 1.18 8.04 12.24
#